data_AF-A0A969ZKY2-F1
#
_entry.id   AF-A0A969ZKY2-F1
#
_cell.length_a   1.000
_cell.length_b   1.000
_cell.length_c   1.000
_cell.angle_alpha   90.00
_cell.angle_beta   90.00
_cell.angle_gamma   90.00
#
_symmetry.space_group_name_H-M   'P 1'
#
loop_
_entity.id
_entity.type
_entity.pdbx_description
1 polymer ?
#
loop_
_entity_poly.entity_id
_entity_poly.type
_entity_poly.pdbx_seq_one_letter_code
_entity_poly.pdbx_strand_id
1 'polypeptide(L)' 'MEQYNITGMSCAACSARVEKAVSKVPGVESCSVSLLTNTL' A
#
# COMPACT_ATOMS: atom_id res chain seq x y z
N MET A 1 0.22 -12.90 -7.81
CA MET A 1 0.15 -11.83 -6.81
C MET A 1 1.51 -11.17 -6.78
N GLU A 2 1.61 -9.96 -7.30
CA GLU A 2 2.85 -9.19 -7.27
C GLU A 2 2.90 -8.37 -5.99
N GLN A 3 4.04 -8.40 -5.30
CA GLN A 3 4.27 -7.70 -4.05
C GLN A 3 5.37 -6.66 -4.26
N TYR A 4 5.10 -5.42 -3.89
CA TYR A 4 6.02 -4.30 -4.07
C TYR A 4 6.42 -3.73 -2.71
N ASN A 5 7.72 -3.67 -2.46
CA ASN A 5 8.26 -3.05 -1.26
C ASN A 5 8.31 -1.53 -1.44
N ILE A 6 7.54 -0.83 -0.62
CA ILE A 6 7.46 0.63 -0.63
C ILE A 6 8.34 1.16 0.51
N THR A 7 9.46 1.78 0.16
CA THR A 7 10.33 2.45 1.12
C THR A 7 9.77 3.84 1.46
N GLY A 8 9.87 4.27 2.72
CA GLY A 8 9.44 5.60 3.17
C GLY A 8 8.02 5.69 3.75
N MET A 9 7.26 4.60 3.85
CA MET A 9 6.03 4.57 4.66
C MET A 9 6.36 4.44 6.15
N SER A 10 6.66 5.56 6.80
CA SER A 10 7.03 5.58 8.23
C SER A 10 5.85 5.80 9.20
N CYS A 11 4.63 6.04 8.71
CA CYS A 11 3.49 6.27 9.60
C CYS A 11 2.15 5.75 9.02
N ALA A 12 1.19 5.51 9.92
CA ALA A 12 -0.21 5.13 9.63
C ALA A 12 -0.89 6.07 8.61
N ALA A 13 -0.52 7.35 8.59
CA ALA A 13 -1.06 8.30 7.63
C ALA A 13 -0.48 8.09 6.21
N CYS A 14 0.76 7.62 6.07
CA CYS A 14 1.36 7.33 4.78
C CYS A 14 0.70 6.11 4.12
N SER A 15 0.47 5.02 4.86
CA SER A 15 -0.20 3.84 4.31
C SER A 15 -1.61 4.15 3.84
N ALA A 16 -2.40 4.86 4.63
CA ALA A 16 -3.76 5.25 4.27
C ALA A 16 -3.82 6.16 3.02
N ARG A 17 -2.80 7.00 2.80
CA ARG A 17 -2.69 7.82 1.58
C ARG A 17 -2.36 6.96 0.36
N VAL A 18 -1.43 6.01 0.49
CA VAL A 18 -1.06 5.09 -0.59
C VAL A 18 -2.23 4.21 -0.98
N GLU A 19 -2.92 3.62 -0.01
CA GLU A 19 -4.13 2.81 -0.22
C GLU A 19 -5.19 3.56 -1.04
N LYS A 20 -5.48 4.80 -0.65
CA LYS A 20 -6.42 5.67 -1.38
C LYS A 20 -5.93 6.05 -2.77
N ALA A 21 -4.62 6.24 -2.97
CA ALA A 21 -4.06 6.57 -4.27
C ALA A 21 -4.13 5.36 -5.22
N VAL A 22 -3.75 4.17 -4.74
CA VAL A 22 -3.77 2.93 -5.50
C VAL A 22 -5.20 2.49 -5.82
N SER A 23 -6.14 2.66 -4.88
CA SER A 23 -7.56 2.37 -5.13
C SER A 23 -8.20 3.28 -6.20
N LYS A 24 -7.59 4.42 -6.53
CA LYS A 24 -8.03 5.29 -7.63
C LYS A 24 -7.41 4.90 -8.98
N VAL A 25 -6.46 3.99 -9.01
CA VAL A 25 -5.84 3.54 -10.25
C VAL A 25 -6.84 2.64 -11.00
N PRO A 26 -7.15 2.97 -12.27
CA PRO A 26 -8.05 2.15 -13.08
C PRO A 26 -7.46 0.74 -13.28
N GLY A 27 -8.22 -0.29 -12.93
CA GLY A 27 -7.78 -1.69 -12.99
C GLY A 27 -7.44 -2.32 -11.63
N VAL A 28 -7.45 -1.53 -10.55
CA VAL A 28 -7.30 -2.06 -9.19
C VAL A 28 -8.67 -2.46 -8.64
N GLU A 29 -8.94 -3.77 -8.55
CA GLU A 29 -10.19 -4.29 -7.96
C GLU A 29 -10.13 -4.34 -6.43
N SER A 30 -8.96 -4.64 -5.86
CA SER A 30 -8.73 -4.64 -4.42
C SER A 30 -7.25 -4.37 -4.12
N CYS A 31 -7.00 -3.50 -3.15
CA CYS A 31 -5.67 -3.14 -2.67
C CYS A 31 -5.68 -3.15 -1.15
N SER A 32 -4.69 -3.79 -0.53
CA SER A 32 -4.47 -3.73 0.91
C SER A 32 -3.04 -3.27 1.17
N VAL A 33 -2.90 -2.18 1.91
CA VAL A 33 -1.60 -1.65 2.32
C VAL A 33 -1.46 -1.85 3.81
N SER A 34 -0.55 -2.72 4.20
CA SER A 34 -0.25 -2.97 5.60
C SER A 34 1.13 -2.42 5.94
N LEU A 35 1.23 -1.63 7.00
CA LEU A 35 2.52 -1.15 7.51
C LEU A 35 3.34 -2.26 8.16
N LEU A 36 2.67 -3.34 8.56
CA LEU A 36 3.29 -4.49 9.24
C LEU A 36 3.95 -5.45 8.25
N THR A 37 3.74 -5.29 6.94
CA THR A 37 4.29 -6.22 5.92
C THR A 37 5.68 -5.83 5.46
N ASN A 38 6.57 -5.51 6.39
CA ASN A 38 7.97 -5.90 6.23
C ASN A 38 8.06 -7.38 6.63
N THR A 39 7.40 -8.23 5.84
CA THR A 39 7.39 -9.68 6.06
C THR A 39 8.80 -10.18 5.74
N LEU A 40 9.45 -10.73 6.76
CA LEU A 40 10.66 -11.54 6.64
C LEU A 40 10.44 -12.73 5.70
#